data_AF-A0A661Y0I5-F1
#
_entry.id   AF-A0A661Y0I5-F1
#
_cell.length_a   1.000
_cell.length_b   1.000
_cell.length_c   1.000
_cell.angle_alpha   90.00
_cell.angle_beta   90.00
_cell.angle_gamma   90.00
#
_symmetry.space_group_name_H-M   'P 1'
#
loop_
_entity.id
_entity.type
_entity.pdbx_description
1 polymer ?
#
loop_
_entity_poly.entity_id
_entity_poly.type
_entity_poly.pdbx_seq_one_letter_code
_entity_poly.pdbx_strand_id
1 'polypeptide(L)'
;MAGLALGSVSIPVSSVLDYILGKPISESHQAILSQIRMPRNLTAILSGAGLSLSGLLLQTLFRNPLAGPSVLGISSGSSLGVAIVLLSGISMTGIGGTGAVVLGAVIGALVVVLLISMISLKFEDVTLVLIAGLMLGFLSSSLVSILAFFSESEKLKPFIHWGFGSFSRLNEYQIPTLVILLAFGVLGTLFLYKPLNALLPGEQFAG
;
A
#
# COMPACT_ATOMS: atom_id res chain seq x y z
N MET A 1 -2.66 -22.20 3.26
CA MET A 1 -3.62 -23.31 3.39
C MET A 1 -4.93 -22.87 4.03
N ALA A 2 -4.94 -22.34 5.26
CA ALA A 2 -6.17 -21.86 5.91
C ALA A 2 -6.96 -20.82 5.09
N GLY A 3 -6.27 -19.83 4.49
CA GLY A 3 -6.90 -18.81 3.63
C GLY A 3 -7.44 -19.32 2.29
N LEU A 4 -7.08 -20.54 1.87
CA LEU A 4 -7.61 -21.18 0.66
C LEU A 4 -8.80 -22.11 0.98
N ALA A 5 -8.84 -22.68 2.18
CA ALA A 5 -9.92 -23.56 2.63
C ALA A 5 -11.14 -22.76 3.15
N LEU A 6 -10.89 -21.64 3.84
CA LEU A 6 -11.93 -20.79 4.42
C LEU A 6 -12.43 -19.76 3.39
N GLY A 7 -13.74 -19.76 3.13
CA GLY A 7 -14.39 -18.79 2.25
C GLY A 7 -15.90 -18.99 2.20
N SER A 8 -16.60 -18.21 1.37
CA SER A 8 -18.06 -18.27 1.19
C SER A 8 -18.58 -19.64 0.72
N VAL A 9 -17.69 -20.48 0.18
CA VAL A 9 -17.97 -21.88 -0.18
C VAL A 9 -17.00 -22.76 0.64
N SER A 10 -17.50 -23.74 1.38
CA SER A 10 -16.59 -24.66 2.09
C SER A 10 -15.90 -25.56 1.07
N ILE A 11 -14.59 -25.37 0.87
CA ILE A 11 -13.78 -26.24 0.00
C ILE A 11 -12.97 -27.14 0.93
N PRO A 12 -13.13 -28.48 0.83
CA PRO A 12 -12.35 -29.41 1.64
C PRO A 12 -10.85 -29.19 1.46
N VAL A 13 -10.08 -29.31 2.55
CA VAL A 13 -8.62 -29.15 2.52
C VAL A 13 -7.97 -30.18 1.58
N SER A 14 -8.57 -31.37 1.45
CA SER A 14 -8.18 -32.38 0.46
C SER A 14 -8.29 -31.86 -0.98
N SER A 15 -9.38 -31.18 -1.33
CA SER A 15 -9.58 -30.59 -2.67
C SER A 15 -8.60 -29.45 -2.96
N VAL A 16 -8.16 -28.70 -1.94
CA VAL A 16 -7.10 -27.68 -2.08
C VAL A 16 -5.75 -28.34 -2.36
N LEU A 17 -5.42 -29.42 -1.63
CA LEU A 17 -4.21 -30.20 -1.86
C LEU A 17 -4.21 -30.86 -3.23
N ASP A 18 -5.33 -31.47 -3.63
CA ASP A 18 -5.48 -32.11 -4.93
C ASP A 18 -5.34 -31.09 -6.07
N TYR A 19 -5.88 -29.87 -5.92
CA TYR A 19 -5.65 -28.78 -6.87
C TYR A 19 -4.17 -28.37 -6.97
N ILE A 20 -3.47 -28.24 -5.83
CA ILE A 20 -2.03 -27.89 -5.81
C ILE A 20 -1.18 -29.01 -6.43
N LEU A 21 -1.58 -30.26 -6.24
CA LEU A 21 -0.93 -31.45 -6.80
C LEU A 21 -1.33 -31.73 -8.26
N GLY A 22 -2.15 -30.88 -8.88
CA GLY A 22 -2.57 -31.01 -10.28
C GLY A 22 -3.56 -32.15 -10.55
N LYS A 23 -4.22 -32.67 -9.51
CA LYS A 23 -5.26 -33.69 -9.66
C LYS A 23 -6.60 -33.06 -10.08
N PRO A 24 -7.44 -33.82 -10.81
CA PRO A 24 -8.74 -33.32 -11.23
C PRO A 24 -9.65 -33.05 -10.03
N ILE A 25 -10.22 -31.85 -9.99
CA ILE A 25 -11.23 -31.42 -9.04
C ILE A 25 -12.48 -30.94 -9.81
N SER A 26 -13.60 -30.75 -9.13
CA SER A 26 -14.81 -30.19 -9.76
C SER A 26 -14.52 -28.82 -10.41
N GLU A 27 -15.03 -28.59 -11.61
CA GLU A 27 -14.82 -27.34 -12.38
C GLU A 27 -15.19 -26.09 -11.58
N SER A 28 -16.28 -26.13 -10.79
CA SER A 28 -16.69 -25.04 -9.91
C SER A 28 -15.65 -24.73 -8.83
N HIS A 29 -15.06 -25.77 -8.22
CA HIS A 29 -13.99 -25.59 -7.23
C HIS A 29 -12.71 -25.07 -7.88
N GLN A 30 -12.40 -25.52 -9.09
CA GLN A 30 -11.23 -25.07 -9.85
C GLN A 30 -11.31 -23.58 -10.17
N ALA A 31 -12.45 -23.12 -10.71
CA ALA A 31 -12.66 -21.71 -11.02
C ALA A 31 -12.56 -20.81 -9.78
N ILE A 32 -13.16 -21.23 -8.65
CA ILE A 32 -13.08 -20.47 -7.39
C ILE A 32 -11.65 -20.39 -6.87
N LEU A 33 -10.90 -21.50 -6.91
CA LEU A 33 -9.52 -21.53 -6.44
C LEU A 33 -8.60 -20.70 -7.34
N SER A 34 -8.70 -20.84 -8.66
CA SER A 34 -7.81 -20.20 -9.62
C SER A 34 -8.10 -18.71 -9.83
N GLN A 35 -9.37 -18.32 -9.93
CA GLN A 35 -9.75 -16.95 -10.29
C GLN A 35 -10.00 -16.04 -9.09
N ILE A 36 -10.33 -16.60 -7.92
CA ILE A 36 -10.73 -15.80 -6.76
C ILE A 36 -9.76 -15.98 -5.60
N ARG A 37 -9.59 -17.20 -5.08
CA ARG A 37 -8.88 -17.42 -3.80
C ARG A 37 -7.37 -17.28 -3.92
N MET A 38 -6.76 -17.89 -4.95
CA MET A 38 -5.32 -17.81 -5.17
C MET A 38 -4.86 -16.36 -5.40
N PRO A 39 -5.45 -15.59 -6.35
CA PRO A 39 -5.11 -14.20 -6.56
C PRO A 39 -5.22 -13.36 -5.27
N ARG A 40 -6.35 -13.49 -4.56
CA ARG A 40 -6.61 -12.75 -3.32
C ARG A 40 -5.60 -13.05 -2.22
N ASN A 41 -5.27 -14.32 -2.01
CA ASN A 41 -4.32 -14.73 -0.97
C ASN A 41 -2.89 -14.29 -1.33
N LEU A 42 -2.49 -14.38 -2.60
CA LEU A 42 -1.21 -13.89 -3.07
C LEU A 42 -1.08 -12.38 -2.87
N THR A 43 -2.09 -11.59 -3.26
CA THR A 43 -2.06 -10.14 -3.03
C THR A 43 -1.99 -9.82 -1.54
N ALA A 44 -2.72 -10.52 -0.67
CA ALA A 44 -2.65 -10.28 0.78
C ALA A 44 -1.24 -10.53 1.33
N ILE A 45 -0.57 -11.60 0.91
CA ILE A 45 0.81 -11.90 1.31
C ILE A 45 1.77 -10.83 0.77
N LEU A 46 1.68 -10.48 -0.51
CA LEU A 46 2.56 -9.50 -1.16
C LEU A 46 2.40 -8.10 -0.55
N SER A 47 1.16 -7.65 -0.36
CA SER A 47 0.88 -6.36 0.29
C SER A 47 1.35 -6.35 1.75
N GLY A 48 1.17 -7.44 2.49
CA GLY A 48 1.69 -7.58 3.85
C GLY A 48 3.21 -7.48 3.91
N ALA A 49 3.91 -8.22 3.05
CA ALA A 49 5.36 -8.18 2.93
C ALA A 49 5.87 -6.78 2.56
N GLY A 50 5.21 -6.09 1.63
CA GLY A 50 5.55 -4.72 1.25
C GLY A 50 5.36 -3.72 2.39
N LEU A 51 4.27 -3.82 3.14
CA LEU A 51 4.02 -2.96 4.31
C LEU A 51 5.04 -3.21 5.42
N SER A 52 5.36 -4.47 5.72
CA SER A 52 6.40 -4.83 6.69
C SER A 52 7.78 -4.31 6.28
N LEU A 53 8.15 -4.47 5.02
CA LEU A 53 9.43 -3.97 4.50
C LEU A 53 9.50 -2.43 4.58
N SER A 54 8.46 -1.73 4.15
CA SER A 54 8.39 -0.27 4.23
C SER A 54 8.45 0.23 5.67
N GLY A 55 7.71 -0.42 6.59
CA GLY A 55 7.76 -0.10 8.01
C GLY A 55 9.16 -0.26 8.59
N LEU A 56 9.80 -1.40 8.34
CA LEU A 56 11.17 -1.66 8.77
C LEU A 56 12.15 -0.59 8.25
N LEU A 57 12.10 -0.29 6.95
CA LEU A 57 12.99 0.71 6.33
C LEU A 57 12.79 2.10 6.93
N LEU A 58 11.55 2.54 7.15
CA LEU A 58 11.26 3.84 7.75
C LEU A 58 11.69 3.89 9.22
N GLN A 59 11.45 2.82 9.98
CA GLN A 59 11.91 2.73 11.37
C GLN A 59 13.43 2.78 11.47
N THR A 60 14.15 2.10 10.56
CA THR A 60 15.61 2.16 10.47
C THR A 60 16.10 3.55 10.05
N LEU A 61 15.51 4.14 9.01
CA LEU A 61 15.91 5.44 8.49
C LEU A 61 15.75 6.56 9.52
N PHE A 62 14.61 6.59 10.22
CA PHE A 62 14.31 7.60 11.23
C PHE A 62 14.77 7.20 12.63
N ARG A 63 15.39 6.02 12.81
CA ARG A 63 15.80 5.49 14.14
C ARG A 63 14.68 5.57 15.18
N ASN A 64 13.43 5.39 14.75
CA ASN A 64 12.26 5.61 15.58
C ASN A 64 11.26 4.48 15.36
N PRO A 65 10.95 3.66 16.39
CA PRO A 65 10.03 2.53 16.25
C PRO A 65 8.59 2.97 15.94
N LEU A 66 8.24 4.24 16.18
CA LEU A 66 6.95 4.82 15.84
C LEU A 66 6.88 5.33 14.39
N ALA A 67 8.01 5.38 13.67
CA ALA A 67 8.01 5.80 12.28
C ALA A 67 7.30 4.76 11.40
N GLY A 68 6.43 5.25 10.52
CA GLY A 68 5.71 4.42 9.57
C GLY A 68 5.08 5.26 8.47
N PRO A 69 4.63 4.63 7.37
CA PRO A 69 4.12 5.34 6.20
C PRO A 69 2.93 6.26 6.54
N SER A 70 2.09 5.83 7.47
CA SER A 70 0.92 6.60 7.92
C SER A 70 1.30 7.78 8.83
N VAL A 71 2.33 7.61 9.68
CA VAL A 71 2.80 8.67 10.59
C VAL A 71 3.48 9.79 9.81
N LEU A 72 4.24 9.43 8.76
CA LEU A 72 4.82 10.39 7.83
C LEU A 72 3.79 11.01 6.86
N GLY A 73 2.50 10.69 6.98
CA GLY A 73 1.47 11.26 6.12
C GLY A 73 1.49 10.74 4.68
N ILE A 74 2.32 9.76 4.33
CA ILE A 74 2.40 9.19 2.96
C ILE A 74 1.08 8.52 2.61
N SER A 75 0.51 7.75 3.54
CA SER A 75 -0.82 7.13 3.40
C SER A 75 -1.93 8.17 3.25
N SER A 76 -1.84 9.28 3.98
CA SER A 76 -2.81 10.38 3.91
C SER A 76 -2.70 11.14 2.59
N GLY A 77 -1.49 11.37 2.08
CA GLY A 77 -1.24 11.96 0.76
C GLY A 77 -1.79 11.10 -0.37
N SER A 78 -1.58 9.79 -0.31
CA SER A 78 -2.20 8.83 -1.23
C SER A 78 -3.72 8.93 -1.20
N SER A 79 -4.30 9.00 0.01
CA SER A 79 -5.75 9.14 0.18
C SER A 79 -6.29 10.47 -0.37
N LEU A 80 -5.56 11.57 -0.19
CA LEU A 80 -5.88 12.86 -0.80
C LEU A 80 -5.84 12.80 -2.33
N GLY A 81 -4.81 12.18 -2.90
CA GLY A 81 -4.72 12.00 -4.34
C GLY A 81 -5.90 11.21 -4.92
N VAL A 82 -6.35 10.16 -4.22
CA VAL A 82 -7.56 9.41 -4.59
C VAL A 82 -8.83 10.22 -4.38
N ALA A 83 -8.93 10.99 -3.29
CA ALA A 83 -10.05 11.89 -3.05
C ALA A 83 -10.16 12.92 -4.19
N ILE A 84 -9.06 13.51 -4.64
CA ILE A 84 -9.06 14.42 -5.77
C ILE A 84 -9.59 13.70 -7.02
N VAL A 85 -9.11 12.49 -7.34
CA VAL A 85 -9.57 11.76 -8.52
C VAL A 85 -11.07 11.41 -8.46
N LEU A 86 -11.56 10.94 -7.31
CA LEU A 86 -12.94 10.43 -7.20
C LEU A 86 -13.98 11.51 -6.88
N LEU A 87 -13.59 12.54 -6.10
CA LEU A 87 -14.50 13.52 -5.52
C LEU A 87 -14.53 14.84 -6.29
N SER A 88 -13.42 15.26 -6.92
CA SER A 88 -13.36 16.55 -7.63
C SER A 88 -14.21 16.62 -8.90
N GLY A 89 -14.70 15.48 -9.40
CA GLY A 89 -15.45 15.41 -10.66
C GLY A 89 -14.60 15.50 -11.92
N ILE A 90 -13.26 15.54 -11.80
CA ILE A 90 -12.34 15.46 -12.95
C ILE A 90 -12.44 14.07 -13.55
N SER A 91 -13.25 13.95 -14.61
CA SER A 91 -13.31 12.72 -15.40
C SER A 91 -12.03 12.61 -16.21
N MET A 92 -11.11 11.75 -15.79
CA MET A 92 -9.92 11.40 -16.59
C MET A 92 -10.36 10.47 -17.74
N THR A 93 -10.94 11.05 -18.79
CA THR A 93 -11.64 10.38 -19.90
C THR A 93 -10.80 9.45 -20.79
N GLY A 94 -9.58 9.05 -20.39
CA GLY A 94 -8.72 8.14 -21.16
C GLY A 94 -7.98 7.08 -20.33
N ILE A 95 -7.97 7.20 -19.01
CA ILE A 95 -7.32 6.26 -18.11
C ILE A 95 -8.46 5.53 -17.39
N GLY A 96 -8.68 4.25 -17.70
CA GLY A 96 -9.78 3.48 -17.11
C GLY A 96 -9.88 3.68 -15.59
N GLY A 97 -11.09 3.66 -15.02
CA GLY A 97 -11.38 4.16 -13.67
C GLY A 97 -10.45 3.65 -12.56
N THR A 98 -9.93 2.42 -12.66
CA THR A 98 -8.96 1.87 -11.70
C THR A 98 -7.56 2.46 -11.85
N GLY A 99 -7.11 2.74 -13.08
CA GLY A 99 -5.78 3.31 -13.34
C GLY A 99 -5.65 4.75 -12.85
N ALA A 100 -6.68 5.56 -13.04
CA ALA A 100 -6.71 6.94 -12.56
C ALA A 100 -6.60 7.00 -11.03
N VAL A 101 -7.29 6.11 -10.31
CA VAL A 101 -7.21 6.00 -8.85
C VAL A 101 -5.81 5.61 -8.39
N VAL A 102 -5.18 4.63 -9.04
CA VAL A 102 -3.80 4.22 -8.71
C VAL A 102 -2.81 5.36 -8.94
N LEU A 103 -2.93 6.07 -10.06
CA LEU A 103 -2.07 7.23 -10.35
C LEU A 103 -2.29 8.35 -9.34
N GLY A 104 -3.54 8.66 -8.97
CA GLY A 104 -3.85 9.62 -7.92
C GLY A 104 -3.18 9.27 -6.60
N ALA A 105 -3.31 8.00 -6.18
CA ALA A 105 -2.65 7.48 -4.97
C ALA A 105 -1.12 7.65 -5.02
N VAL A 106 -0.49 7.26 -6.13
CA VAL A 106 0.97 7.33 -6.30
C VAL A 106 1.44 8.77 -6.31
N ILE A 107 0.80 9.66 -7.07
CA ILE A 107 1.16 11.08 -7.14
C ILE A 107 0.99 11.74 -5.77
N GLY A 108 -0.12 11.49 -5.08
CA GLY A 108 -0.37 12.02 -3.75
C GLY A 108 0.68 11.59 -2.72
N ALA A 109 1.07 10.31 -2.74
CA ALA A 109 2.15 9.80 -1.90
C ALA A 109 3.51 10.43 -2.25
N LEU A 110 3.84 10.53 -3.54
CA LEU A 110 5.09 11.12 -4.02
C LEU A 110 5.21 12.59 -3.62
N VAL A 111 4.14 13.37 -3.72
CA VAL A 111 4.14 14.77 -3.27
C VAL A 111 4.49 14.86 -1.79
N VAL A 112 3.91 14.03 -0.94
CA VAL A 112 4.24 14.01 0.50
C VAL A 112 5.69 13.60 0.73
N VAL A 113 6.17 12.56 0.05
CA VAL A 113 7.58 12.12 0.16
C VAL A 113 8.55 13.23 -0.29
N LEU A 114 8.24 13.94 -1.37
CA LEU A 114 9.05 15.06 -1.86
C LEU A 114 9.08 16.22 -0.85
N LEU A 115 7.93 16.58 -0.29
CA LEU A 115 7.85 17.64 0.74
C LEU A 115 8.66 17.26 1.98
N ILE A 116 8.55 16.03 2.46
CA ILE A 116 9.33 15.54 3.61
C ILE A 116 10.81 15.52 3.29
N SER A 117 11.18 15.11 2.08
CA SER A 117 12.58 15.12 1.63
C SER A 117 13.14 16.54 1.63
N MET A 118 12.39 17.52 1.12
CA MET A 118 12.79 18.94 1.15
C MET A 118 12.95 19.47 2.58
N ILE A 119 12.08 19.06 3.50
CA ILE A 119 12.16 19.44 4.92
C ILE A 119 13.39 18.80 5.56
N SER A 120 13.65 17.52 5.27
CA SER A 120 14.81 16.79 5.79
C SER A 120 16.15 17.33 5.29
N LEU A 121 16.19 18.02 4.15
CA LEU A 121 17.39 18.71 3.68
C LEU A 121 17.69 19.99 4.47
N LYS A 122 16.66 20.57 5.12
CA LYS A 122 16.78 21.82 5.89
C LYS A 122 16.93 21.60 7.39
N PHE A 123 16.39 20.49 7.90
CA PHE A 123 16.40 20.16 9.33
C PHE A 123 17.04 18.78 9.54
N GLU A 124 18.08 18.74 10.37
CA GLU A 124 18.77 17.49 10.73
C GLU A 124 18.04 16.70 11.83
N ASP A 125 17.19 17.37 12.62
CA ASP A 125 16.43 16.72 13.69
C ASP A 125 15.30 15.86 13.12
N VAL A 126 15.48 14.55 13.24
CA VAL A 126 14.52 13.50 12.89
C VAL A 126 13.13 13.77 13.50
N THR A 127 13.07 14.26 14.74
CA THR A 127 11.80 14.54 15.43
C THR A 127 11.02 15.64 14.72
N LEU A 128 11.70 16.68 14.24
CA LEU A 128 11.08 17.75 13.46
C LEU A 128 10.53 17.22 12.14
N VAL A 129 11.28 16.34 11.46
CA VAL A 129 10.83 15.73 10.20
C VAL A 129 9.60 14.84 10.44
N LEU A 130 9.56 14.09 11.54
CA LEU A 130 8.40 13.27 11.92
C LEU A 130 7.17 14.14 12.23
N ILE A 131 7.33 15.22 12.99
CA ILE A 131 6.25 16.18 13.28
C ILE A 131 5.74 16.82 11.99
N ALA A 132 6.64 17.21 11.08
CA ALA A 132 6.25 17.75 9.78
C ALA A 132 5.45 16.75 8.95
N GLY A 133 5.86 15.47 8.91
CA GLY A 133 5.11 14.40 8.26
C GLY A 133 3.70 14.22 8.86
N LEU A 134 3.59 14.26 10.19
CA LEU A 134 2.31 14.20 10.89
C LEU A 134 1.41 15.39 10.52
N MET A 135 1.97 16.61 10.46
CA MET A 135 1.25 17.82 10.06
C MET A 135 0.75 17.73 8.61
N LEU A 136 1.57 17.24 7.68
CA LEU A 136 1.16 16.97 6.29
C LEU A 136 0.04 15.93 6.22
N GLY A 137 0.08 14.94 7.10
CA GLY A 137 -0.98 13.95 7.28
C GLY A 137 -2.32 14.60 7.67
N PHE A 138 -2.32 15.47 8.68
CA PHE A 138 -3.53 16.20 9.08
C PHE A 138 -4.03 17.16 8.01
N LEU A 139 -3.14 17.89 7.35
CA LEU A 139 -3.50 18.75 6.23
C LEU A 139 -4.20 17.97 5.13
N SER A 140 -3.66 16.80 4.75
CA SER A 140 -4.24 15.92 3.74
C SER A 140 -5.63 15.43 4.16
N SER A 141 -5.78 14.98 5.40
CA SER A 141 -7.07 14.54 5.95
C SER A 141 -8.11 15.67 5.96
N SER A 142 -7.74 16.89 6.36
CA SER A 142 -8.65 18.05 6.33
C SER A 142 -9.08 18.41 4.91
N LEU A 143 -8.19 18.35 3.94
CA LEU A 143 -8.53 18.56 2.53
C LEU A 143 -9.48 17.48 2.00
N VAL A 144 -9.25 16.21 2.36
CA VAL A 144 -10.18 15.12 2.07
C VAL A 144 -11.56 15.41 2.67
N SER A 145 -11.63 15.86 3.92
CA SER A 145 -12.90 16.20 4.57
C SER A 145 -13.64 17.35 3.87
N ILE A 146 -12.91 18.38 3.43
CA ILE A 146 -13.50 19.48 2.65
C ILE A 146 -14.04 18.96 1.32
N LEU A 147 -13.26 18.17 0.58
CA LEU A 147 -13.71 17.57 -0.69
C LEU A 147 -14.95 16.70 -0.49
N ALA A 148 -14.96 15.89 0.57
CA ALA A 148 -16.08 15.02 0.91
C ALA A 148 -17.35 15.82 1.25
N PHE A 149 -17.22 16.94 1.95
CA PHE A 149 -18.35 17.81 2.31
C PHE A 149 -19.05 18.38 1.07
N PHE A 150 -18.29 18.77 0.04
CA PHE A 150 -18.84 19.31 -1.22
C PHE A 150 -19.23 18.23 -2.24
N SER A 151 -19.04 16.95 -1.93
CA SER A 151 -19.28 15.85 -2.87
C SER A 151 -20.66 15.23 -2.73
N GLU A 152 -21.21 14.79 -3.86
CA GLU A 152 -22.43 14.00 -3.89
C GLU A 152 -22.23 12.60 -3.30
N SER A 153 -23.28 12.06 -2.67
CA SER A 153 -23.30 10.74 -2.04
C SER A 153 -22.89 9.59 -2.99
N GLU A 154 -23.08 9.74 -4.30
CA GLU A 154 -22.69 8.75 -5.30
C GLU A 154 -21.16 8.63 -5.46
N LYS A 155 -20.43 9.75 -5.36
CA LYS A 155 -18.95 9.79 -5.46
C LYS A 155 -18.28 9.41 -4.14
N LEU A 156 -18.95 9.66 -3.01
CA LEU A 156 -18.45 9.31 -1.68
C LEU A 156 -18.37 7.80 -1.44
N LYS A 157 -19.34 7.02 -1.94
CA LYS A 157 -19.38 5.57 -1.73
C LYS A 157 -18.12 4.86 -2.27
N PRO A 158 -17.70 5.06 -3.55
CA PRO A 158 -16.45 4.50 -4.06
C PRO A 158 -15.22 4.91 -3.25
N PHE A 159 -15.15 6.17 -2.82
CA PHE A 159 -14.03 6.67 -2.02
C PHE A 159 -13.93 5.98 -0.65
N ILE A 160 -15.05 5.87 0.08
CA ILE A 160 -15.10 5.16 1.37
C ILE A 160 -14.72 3.68 1.19
N HIS A 161 -15.26 3.04 0.15
CA HIS A 161 -14.91 1.65 -0.16
C HIS A 161 -13.42 1.45 -0.50
N TRP A 162 -12.80 2.41 -1.19
CA TRP A 162 -11.36 2.39 -1.43
C TRP A 162 -10.56 2.57 -0.14
N GLY A 163 -10.98 3.48 0.73
CA GLY A 163 -10.33 3.76 2.01
C GLY A 163 -10.27 2.56 2.98
N PHE A 164 -11.24 1.64 2.91
CA PHE A 164 -11.18 0.39 3.69
C PHE A 164 -10.11 -0.60 3.20
N GLY A 165 -9.65 -0.48 1.96
CA GLY A 165 -8.81 -1.48 1.30
C GLY A 165 -9.58 -2.75 0.94
N SER A 166 -9.21 -3.39 -0.17
CA SER A 166 -9.82 -4.66 -0.58
C SER A 166 -8.88 -5.47 -1.46
N PHE A 167 -8.94 -6.80 -1.32
CA PHE A 167 -8.21 -7.76 -2.13
C PHE A 167 -9.11 -8.49 -3.15
N SER A 168 -10.38 -8.08 -3.28
CA SER A 168 -11.41 -8.82 -4.03
C SER A 168 -11.57 -8.37 -5.48
N ARG A 169 -11.07 -7.19 -5.86
CA ARG A 169 -11.17 -6.63 -7.22
C ARG A 169 -9.78 -6.51 -7.81
N LEU A 170 -9.25 -7.65 -8.25
CA LEU A 170 -7.91 -7.74 -8.84
C LEU A 170 -8.01 -7.84 -10.35
N ASN A 171 -7.24 -7.01 -11.05
CA ASN A 171 -6.99 -7.16 -12.48
C ASN A 171 -5.80 -8.10 -12.69
N GLU A 172 -5.77 -8.83 -13.80
CA GLU A 172 -4.71 -9.81 -14.12
C GLU A 172 -3.31 -9.17 -14.08
N TYR A 173 -3.21 -7.89 -14.44
CA TYR A 173 -1.96 -7.13 -14.45
C TYR A 173 -1.49 -6.63 -13.08
N GLN A 174 -2.35 -6.62 -12.06
CA GLN A 174 -2.00 -6.03 -10.75
C GLN A 174 -1.06 -6.92 -9.94
N ILE A 175 -1.23 -8.25 -10.00
CA ILE A 175 -0.37 -9.18 -9.26
C ILE A 175 1.07 -9.14 -9.80
N PRO A 176 1.34 -9.29 -11.11
CA PRO A 176 2.70 -9.17 -11.64
C PRO A 176 3.33 -7.82 -11.28
N THR A 177 2.58 -6.73 -11.37
CA THR A 177 3.06 -5.39 -11.02
C THR A 177 3.48 -5.32 -9.54
N LEU A 178 2.67 -5.84 -8.62
CA LEU A 178 3.00 -5.90 -7.19
C LEU A 178 4.24 -6.76 -6.92
N VAL A 179 4.37 -7.91 -7.59
CA VAL A 179 5.55 -8.79 -7.46
C VAL A 179 6.81 -8.05 -7.92
N ILE A 180 6.76 -7.38 -9.06
CA ILE A 180 7.89 -6.63 -9.61
C ILE A 180 8.28 -5.50 -8.65
N LEU A 181 7.32 -4.69 -8.18
CA LEU A 181 7.58 -3.59 -7.25
C LEU A 181 8.16 -4.08 -5.92
N LEU A 182 7.63 -5.18 -5.37
CA LEU A 182 8.15 -5.77 -4.15
C LEU A 182 9.57 -6.33 -4.35
N ALA A 183 9.81 -7.01 -5.47
CA ALA A 183 11.14 -7.51 -5.82
C ALA A 183 12.16 -6.36 -5.92
N PHE A 184 11.81 -5.25 -6.56
CA PHE A 184 12.63 -4.04 -6.59
C PHE A 184 12.90 -3.48 -5.19
N GLY A 185 11.88 -3.42 -4.32
CA GLY A 185 12.04 -2.95 -2.94
C GLY A 185 12.97 -3.85 -2.11
N VAL A 186 12.82 -5.17 -2.24
CA VAL A 186 13.66 -6.15 -1.56
C VAL A 186 15.09 -6.08 -2.08
N LEU A 187 15.29 -6.09 -3.39
CA LEU A 187 16.62 -5.96 -4.00
C LEU A 187 17.28 -4.65 -3.59
N GLY A 188 16.56 -3.52 -3.65
CA GLY A 188 17.05 -2.22 -3.19
C GLY A 188 17.51 -2.24 -1.74
N THR A 189 16.73 -2.87 -0.85
CA THR A 189 17.11 -3.07 0.55
C THR A 189 18.37 -3.92 0.70
N LEU A 190 18.49 -5.00 -0.07
CA LEU A 190 19.67 -5.86 -0.07
C LEU A 190 20.92 -5.16 -0.60
N PHE A 191 20.80 -4.18 -1.50
CA PHE A 191 21.95 -3.35 -1.91
C PHE A 191 22.31 -2.30 -0.86
N LEU A 192 21.31 -1.76 -0.15
CA LEU A 192 21.45 -0.71 0.86
C LEU A 192 21.66 -1.24 2.29
N TYR A 193 21.79 -2.55 2.49
CA TYR A 193 21.88 -3.12 3.84
C TYR A 193 23.07 -2.61 4.65
N LYS A 194 24.22 -2.36 4.00
CA LYS A 194 25.42 -1.80 4.67
C LYS A 194 25.18 -0.36 5.18
N PRO A 195 24.75 0.60 4.34
CA PRO A 195 24.46 1.95 4.84
C PRO A 195 23.29 1.97 5.82
N LEU A 196 22.24 1.18 5.62
CA LEU A 196 21.14 1.06 6.57
C LEU A 196 21.61 0.51 7.93
N ASN A 197 22.49 -0.48 7.94
CA ASN A 197 23.10 -0.97 9.17
C ASN A 197 24.07 0.02 9.79
N ALA A 198 24.75 0.86 9.01
CA ALA A 198 25.58 1.94 9.55
C ALA A 198 24.74 3.03 10.23
N LEU A 199 23.46 3.16 9.89
CA LEU A 199 22.53 4.05 10.58
C LEU A 199 22.06 3.47 11.92
N LEU A 200 22.21 2.18 12.22
CA LEU A 200 21.69 1.57 13.45
C LEU A 200 22.56 1.78 14.71
N PRO A 201 23.91 1.73 14.63
CA PRO A 201 24.74 2.21 15.72
C PRO A 201 24.49 3.71 15.89
N GLY A 202 24.05 4.10 17.08
CA GLY A 202 24.20 5.49 17.53
C GLY A 202 25.68 5.89 17.47
N GLU A 203 25.97 7.17 17.66
CA GLU A 203 27.28 7.82 17.57
C GLU A 203 28.40 7.23 18.49
N GLN A 204 28.25 6.01 19.01
CA GLN A 204 29.19 5.31 19.87
C GLN A 204 30.41 4.69 19.15
N PHE A 205 30.53 4.82 17.82
CA PHE A 205 31.72 4.37 17.06
C PHE A 205 32.54 5.52 16.47
N ALA A 206 32.23 6.78 16.80
CA ALA A 206 33.12 7.91 16.56
C ALA A 206 33.94 8.20 17.83
N GLY A 207 34.89 7.31 18.12
CA GLY A 207 35.95 7.48 19.12
C GLY A 207 37.29 7.10 18.51
#